data_AF-A0A936TXY3-F1
#
_entry.id   AF-A0A936TXY3-F1
#
_cell.length_a   1.000
_cell.length_b   1.000
_cell.length_c   1.000
_cell.angle_alpha   90.00
_cell.angle_beta   90.00
_cell.angle_gamma   90.00
#
_symmetry.space_group_name_H-M   'P 1'
#
loop_
_entity.id
_entity.type
_entity.pdbx_description
1 polymer ?
#
loop_
_entity_poly.entity_id
_entity_poly.type
_entity_poly.pdbx_seq_one_letter_code
_entity_poly.pdbx_strand_id
1 'polypeptide(L)'
;MSVPPASAPVGSLLSNAIRALAMDSVQKANSGHPGAPMGMAEIAEVLWNRHLRHNPANPKWADRDRFVLSNGHGSMLLYSLLHLTGYELSIDDLKNFRQLHSKTPGHPEYGYAPGVETTTGPLGQGITNAVGMAMAEKLLAAEFNRPGHEIVDHRTYAFLGDGCLMEGISHESCALAGTWGLGKLIAFWDDNGISIDGHVEGWFTDDTPKRFEAYGWHVVPNVDGHDPAALNAAIEGRQDCHR
;
A
#
# COMPACT_ATOMS: atom_id res chain seq x y z
N MET A 1 -6.08 -10.49 -44.91
CA MET A 1 -6.63 -9.77 -43.74
C MET A 1 -5.47 -9.55 -42.79
N SER A 2 -5.03 -8.31 -42.63
CA SER A 2 -3.97 -7.95 -41.68
C SER A 2 -4.51 -8.03 -40.26
N VAL A 3 -3.84 -8.80 -39.41
CA VAL A 3 -4.08 -8.79 -37.97
C VAL A 3 -3.89 -7.35 -37.48
N PRO A 4 -4.86 -6.75 -36.76
CA PRO A 4 -4.69 -5.41 -36.22
C PRO A 4 -3.47 -5.39 -35.29
N PRO A 5 -2.71 -4.27 -35.23
CA PRO A 5 -1.61 -4.16 -34.28
C PRO A 5 -2.15 -4.42 -32.87
N ALA A 6 -1.35 -5.13 -32.06
CA ALA A 6 -1.64 -5.31 -30.64
C ALA A 6 -1.94 -3.93 -30.04
N SER A 7 -3.02 -3.84 -29.25
CA SER A 7 -3.32 -2.66 -28.46
C SER A 7 -2.08 -2.22 -27.68
N ALA A 8 -1.91 -0.92 -27.45
CA ALA A 8 -0.85 -0.41 -26.58
C ALA A 8 -0.81 -1.25 -25.29
N PRO A 9 0.39 -1.58 -24.76
CA PRO A 9 0.49 -2.37 -23.55
C PRO A 9 -0.35 -1.74 -22.44
N VAL A 10 -1.16 -2.55 -21.76
CA VAL A 10 -1.85 -2.14 -20.54
C VAL A 10 -0.76 -1.81 -19.51
N GLY A 11 -0.63 -0.56 -19.09
CA GLY A 11 0.37 -0.13 -18.12
C GLY A 11 1.80 -0.01 -18.63
N SER A 12 2.67 0.58 -17.82
CA SER A 12 4.09 0.76 -18.11
C SER A 12 4.87 -0.57 -18.04
N LEU A 13 6.12 -0.60 -18.55
CA LEU A 13 7.00 -1.77 -18.38
C LEU A 13 7.20 -2.12 -16.89
N LEU A 14 7.28 -1.12 -16.02
CA LEU A 14 7.50 -1.31 -14.58
C LEU A 14 6.26 -1.89 -13.90
N SER A 15 5.08 -1.34 -14.19
CA SER A 15 3.81 -1.86 -13.68
C SER A 15 3.57 -3.30 -14.17
N ASN A 16 3.93 -3.60 -15.43
CA ASN A 16 3.83 -4.95 -15.96
C ASN A 16 4.87 -5.93 -15.39
N ALA A 17 6.05 -5.46 -15.00
CA ALA A 17 7.00 -6.30 -14.26
C ALA A 17 6.42 -6.74 -12.91
N ILE A 18 5.76 -5.82 -12.18
CA ILE A 18 5.04 -6.14 -10.94
C ILE A 18 3.95 -7.19 -11.21
N ARG A 19 3.13 -7.00 -12.24
CA ARG A 19 2.08 -7.96 -12.62
C ARG A 19 2.63 -9.34 -12.92
N ALA A 20 3.66 -9.41 -13.75
CA ALA A 20 4.27 -10.67 -14.17
C ALA A 20 4.84 -11.43 -12.98
N LEU A 21 5.61 -10.76 -12.11
CA LEU A 21 6.15 -11.38 -10.90
C LEU A 21 5.04 -11.91 -9.98
N ALA A 22 3.98 -11.13 -9.77
CA ALA A 22 2.87 -11.56 -8.93
C ALA A 22 2.13 -12.77 -9.53
N MET A 23 1.78 -12.73 -10.81
CA MET A 23 1.08 -13.82 -11.50
C MET A 23 1.91 -15.10 -11.51
N ASP A 24 3.19 -15.02 -11.90
CA ASP A 24 4.06 -16.19 -12.03
C ASP A 24 4.33 -16.86 -10.68
N SER A 25 4.57 -16.07 -9.61
CA SER A 25 4.79 -16.61 -8.27
C SER A 25 3.52 -17.26 -7.71
N VAL A 26 2.35 -16.65 -7.88
CA VAL A 26 1.06 -17.25 -7.46
C VAL A 26 0.80 -18.54 -8.22
N GLN A 27 1.01 -18.54 -9.54
CA GLN A 27 0.81 -19.70 -10.40
C GLN A 27 1.75 -20.84 -10.02
N LYS A 28 3.04 -20.55 -9.80
CA LYS A 28 4.03 -21.54 -9.40
C LYS A 28 3.73 -22.14 -8.02
N ALA A 29 3.28 -21.32 -7.08
CA ALA A 29 2.87 -21.79 -5.76
C ALA A 29 1.55 -22.58 -5.78
N ASN A 30 0.78 -22.48 -6.87
CA ASN A 30 -0.60 -22.96 -6.98
C ASN A 30 -1.48 -22.46 -5.81
N SER A 31 -1.17 -21.25 -5.32
CA SER A 31 -1.78 -20.63 -4.13
C SER A 31 -1.45 -19.14 -4.10
N GLY A 32 -2.43 -18.31 -3.78
CA GLY A 32 -2.25 -16.86 -3.60
C GLY A 32 -3.34 -16.04 -4.28
N HIS A 33 -3.16 -14.72 -4.27
CA HIS A 33 -4.16 -13.76 -4.73
C HIS A 33 -3.56 -12.86 -5.81
N PRO A 34 -3.85 -13.09 -7.10
CA PRO A 34 -3.27 -12.30 -8.19
C PRO A 34 -4.04 -10.99 -8.45
N GLY A 35 -5.32 -10.92 -8.10
CA GLY A 35 -6.21 -9.79 -8.41
C GLY A 35 -5.70 -8.43 -7.91
N ALA A 36 -5.58 -8.27 -6.58
CA ALA A 36 -5.10 -7.01 -5.98
C ALA A 36 -3.70 -6.59 -6.49
N PRO A 37 -2.69 -7.48 -6.57
CA PRO A 37 -1.41 -7.12 -7.21
C PRO A 37 -1.52 -6.63 -8.65
N MET A 38 -2.45 -7.18 -9.43
CA MET A 38 -2.65 -6.77 -10.82
C MET A 38 -3.36 -5.42 -10.97
N GLY A 39 -4.37 -5.17 -10.12
CA GLY A 39 -5.13 -3.92 -10.09
C GLY A 39 -4.33 -2.74 -9.56
N MET A 40 -3.51 -2.96 -8.53
CA MET A 40 -2.77 -1.89 -7.85
C MET A 40 -1.37 -1.62 -8.42
N ALA A 41 -1.01 -2.19 -9.58
CA ALA A 41 0.37 -2.15 -10.09
C ALA A 41 0.85 -0.73 -10.43
N GLU A 42 0.03 0.11 -11.07
CA GLU A 42 0.35 1.52 -11.32
C GLU A 42 0.38 2.33 -10.03
N ILE A 43 -0.59 2.13 -9.13
CA ILE A 43 -0.64 2.79 -7.81
C ILE A 43 0.66 2.54 -7.04
N ALA A 44 1.10 1.28 -7.00
CA ALA A 44 2.32 0.85 -6.36
C ALA A 44 3.57 1.44 -7.02
N GLU A 45 3.66 1.37 -8.35
CA GLU A 45 4.79 1.88 -9.12
C GLU A 45 4.99 3.38 -8.91
N VAL A 46 3.92 4.17 -9.02
CA VAL A 46 3.96 5.63 -8.83
C VAL A 46 4.40 5.96 -7.40
N LEU A 47 3.77 5.35 -6.39
CA LEU A 47 4.13 5.58 -4.99
C LEU A 47 5.61 5.25 -4.72
N TRP A 48 6.05 4.04 -5.08
CA TRP A 48 7.37 3.54 -4.71
C TRP A 48 8.51 4.19 -5.49
N ASN A 49 8.30 4.56 -6.76
CA ASN A 49 9.36 5.21 -7.55
C ASN A 49 9.47 6.72 -7.30
N ARG A 50 8.37 7.40 -6.90
CA ARG A 50 8.32 8.87 -6.91
C ARG A 50 8.13 9.50 -5.54
N HIS A 51 7.43 8.84 -4.62
CA HIS A 51 6.97 9.48 -3.38
C HIS A 51 7.43 8.79 -2.11
N LEU A 52 7.79 7.51 -2.16
CA LEU A 52 8.26 6.76 -0.99
C LEU A 52 9.75 7.00 -0.76
N ARG A 53 10.10 7.62 0.37
CA ARG A 53 11.48 7.83 0.77
C ARG A 53 11.99 6.64 1.57
N HIS A 54 12.71 5.73 0.92
CA HIS A 54 13.25 4.53 1.55
C HIS A 54 14.67 4.21 1.08
N ASN A 55 15.36 3.34 1.82
CA ASN A 55 16.70 2.86 1.47
C ASN A 55 16.76 1.33 1.60
N PRO A 56 16.69 0.58 0.49
CA PRO A 56 16.77 -0.88 0.48
C PRO A 56 18.04 -1.46 1.12
N ALA A 57 19.17 -0.72 1.05
CA ALA A 57 20.43 -1.11 1.70
C ALA A 57 20.44 -0.80 3.21
N ASN A 58 19.50 0.00 3.70
CA ASN A 58 19.26 0.21 5.14
C ASN A 58 17.77 0.26 5.47
N PRO A 59 17.08 -0.90 5.48
CA PRO A 59 15.67 -1.00 5.85
C PRO A 59 15.38 -0.53 7.28
N LYS A 60 16.40 -0.29 8.11
CA LYS A 60 16.28 0.17 9.50
C LYS A 60 16.50 1.67 9.65
N TRP A 61 16.68 2.43 8.57
CA TRP A 61 16.80 3.89 8.64
C TRP A 61 15.60 4.47 9.41
N ALA A 62 15.90 5.21 10.48
CA ALA A 62 14.91 5.70 11.42
C ALA A 62 13.91 6.67 10.78
N ASP A 63 14.29 7.44 9.77
CA ASP A 63 13.42 8.46 9.16
C ASP A 63 13.03 8.10 7.70
N ARG A 64 13.04 6.81 7.34
CA ARG A 64 12.39 6.34 6.10
C ARG A 64 10.87 6.49 6.22
N ASP A 65 10.21 6.72 5.10
CA ASP A 65 8.77 6.56 5.00
C ASP A 65 8.37 5.11 5.29
N ARG A 66 7.19 4.93 5.87
CA ARG A 66 6.63 3.61 6.14
C ARG A 66 5.61 3.25 5.07
N PHE A 67 5.63 2.01 4.62
CA PHE A 67 4.59 1.46 3.76
C PHE A 67 3.94 0.25 4.41
N VAL A 68 2.61 0.27 4.53
CA VAL A 68 1.81 -0.82 5.09
C VAL A 68 0.83 -1.34 4.05
N LEU A 69 0.92 -2.63 3.73
CA LEU A 69 -0.07 -3.33 2.91
C LEU A 69 -1.17 -3.91 3.81
N SER A 70 -2.21 -3.13 4.10
CA SER A 70 -3.31 -3.54 4.99
C SER A 70 -4.16 -4.66 4.40
N ASN A 71 -4.40 -4.62 3.09
CA ASN A 71 -4.94 -5.73 2.30
C ASN A 71 -3.86 -6.80 2.06
N GLY A 72 -3.32 -7.37 3.16
CA GLY A 72 -2.15 -8.25 3.16
C GLY A 72 -2.26 -9.50 2.28
N HIS A 73 -3.46 -9.86 1.82
CA HIS A 73 -3.65 -10.94 0.85
C HIS A 73 -2.93 -10.66 -0.49
N GLY A 74 -2.74 -9.37 -0.85
CA GLY A 74 -1.95 -8.90 -1.99
C GLY A 74 -0.43 -8.98 -1.78
N SER A 75 0.05 -9.89 -0.92
CA SER A 75 1.45 -10.00 -0.48
C SER A 75 2.47 -10.03 -1.62
N MET A 76 2.16 -10.66 -2.74
CA MET A 76 3.05 -10.67 -3.92
C MET A 76 3.27 -9.30 -4.55
N LEU A 77 2.36 -8.33 -4.37
CA LEU A 77 2.61 -6.94 -4.74
C LEU A 77 3.80 -6.40 -3.94
N LEU A 78 3.74 -6.52 -2.61
CA LEU A 78 4.81 -6.06 -1.71
C LEU A 78 6.12 -6.78 -1.99
N TYR A 79 6.12 -8.11 -2.12
CA TYR A 79 7.35 -8.86 -2.40
C TYR A 79 7.97 -8.50 -3.75
N SER A 80 7.14 -8.25 -4.78
CA SER A 80 7.63 -7.77 -6.08
C SER A 80 8.28 -6.40 -5.95
N LEU A 81 7.67 -5.47 -5.22
CA LEU A 81 8.23 -4.13 -4.97
C LEU A 81 9.55 -4.19 -4.21
N LEU A 82 9.61 -5.00 -3.15
CA LEU A 82 10.84 -5.19 -2.36
C LEU A 82 11.97 -5.76 -3.22
N HIS A 83 11.67 -6.78 -4.04
CA HIS A 83 12.64 -7.34 -4.98
C HIS A 83 13.12 -6.31 -6.00
N LEU A 84 12.19 -5.66 -6.70
CA LEU A 84 12.49 -4.73 -7.80
C LEU A 84 13.23 -3.48 -7.34
N THR A 85 12.99 -3.03 -6.11
CA THR A 85 13.69 -1.88 -5.52
C THR A 85 15.02 -2.26 -4.86
N GLY A 86 15.38 -3.54 -4.79
CA GLY A 86 16.71 -3.98 -4.35
C GLY A 86 16.84 -4.23 -2.84
N TYR A 87 15.74 -4.53 -2.13
CA TYR A 87 15.85 -5.12 -0.81
C TYR A 87 16.50 -6.50 -0.91
N GLU A 88 16.97 -7.04 0.22
CA GLU A 88 17.53 -8.39 0.29
C GLU A 88 16.41 -9.47 0.21
N LEU A 89 15.74 -9.48 -0.94
CA LEU A 89 14.69 -10.40 -1.36
C LEU A 89 14.92 -10.74 -2.84
N SER A 90 15.44 -11.94 -3.08
CA SER A 90 15.88 -12.37 -4.41
C SER A 90 14.72 -12.86 -5.28
N ILE A 91 14.97 -13.01 -6.59
CA ILE A 91 14.02 -13.64 -7.50
C ILE A 91 13.73 -15.10 -7.09
N ASP A 92 14.69 -15.79 -6.48
CA ASP A 92 14.50 -17.16 -6.01
C ASP A 92 13.63 -17.22 -4.75
N ASP A 93 13.65 -16.17 -3.91
CA ASP A 93 12.68 -16.02 -2.82
C ASP A 93 11.25 -15.84 -3.37
N LEU A 94 11.06 -15.06 -4.44
CA LEU A 94 9.76 -14.91 -5.10
C LEU A 94 9.27 -16.24 -5.71
N LYS A 95 10.20 -17.01 -6.31
CA LYS A 95 9.93 -18.35 -6.83
C LYS A 95 9.57 -19.37 -5.75
N ASN A 96 9.83 -19.07 -4.48
CA ASN A 96 9.49 -19.88 -3.32
C ASN A 96 8.29 -19.31 -2.53
N PHE A 97 7.50 -18.44 -3.15
CA PHE A 97 6.28 -17.91 -2.55
C PHE A 97 5.39 -19.00 -1.95
N ARG A 98 4.93 -18.78 -0.70
CA ARG A 98 4.09 -19.70 0.07
C ARG A 98 4.69 -21.09 0.33
N GLN A 99 5.98 -21.29 0.08
CA GLN A 99 6.65 -22.52 0.42
C GLN A 99 7.11 -22.50 1.87
N LEU A 100 7.18 -23.68 2.49
CA LEU A 100 7.63 -23.83 3.87
C LEU A 100 9.04 -23.23 4.05
N HIS A 101 9.22 -22.42 5.11
CA HIS A 101 10.46 -21.70 5.44
C HIS A 101 10.92 -20.64 4.43
N SER A 102 10.08 -20.27 3.44
CA SER A 102 10.38 -19.15 2.54
C SER A 102 10.35 -17.80 3.27
N LYS A 103 11.09 -16.82 2.74
CA LYS A 103 10.99 -15.41 3.15
C LYS A 103 9.72 -14.73 2.64
N THR A 104 8.94 -15.40 1.79
CA THR A 104 7.76 -14.90 1.08
C THR A 104 6.50 -15.69 1.48
N PRO A 105 6.08 -15.62 2.76
CA PRO A 105 4.88 -16.29 3.24
C PRO A 105 3.60 -15.79 2.54
N GLY A 106 2.47 -16.45 2.80
CA GLY A 106 1.22 -16.14 2.11
C GLY A 106 0.65 -14.75 2.38
N HIS A 107 0.98 -14.20 3.55
CA HIS A 107 0.68 -12.83 3.97
C HIS A 107 1.98 -12.20 4.52
N PRO A 108 2.15 -10.86 4.51
CA PRO A 108 3.36 -10.23 5.03
C PRO A 108 3.56 -10.55 6.51
N GLU A 109 4.76 -11.02 6.87
CA GLU A 109 5.16 -11.27 8.24
C GLU A 109 6.37 -10.40 8.59
N TYR A 110 6.23 -9.56 9.61
CA TYR A 110 7.33 -8.74 10.11
C TYR A 110 8.50 -9.62 10.57
N GLY A 111 9.71 -9.28 10.09
CA GLY A 111 10.94 -9.99 10.43
C GLY A 111 11.34 -11.13 9.48
N TYR A 112 10.46 -11.57 8.57
CA TYR A 112 10.78 -12.62 7.59
C TYR A 112 11.40 -12.06 6.31
N ALA A 113 10.83 -10.98 5.77
CA ALA A 113 11.37 -10.26 4.61
C ALA A 113 11.75 -8.82 5.00
N PRO A 114 12.96 -8.33 4.64
CA PRO A 114 13.33 -6.93 4.82
C PRO A 114 12.36 -6.00 4.09
N GLY A 115 11.93 -4.92 4.77
CA GLY A 115 10.99 -3.94 4.22
C GLY A 115 9.51 -4.24 4.47
N VAL A 116 9.17 -5.36 5.10
CA VAL A 116 7.83 -5.57 5.69
C VAL A 116 7.75 -4.82 7.02
N GLU A 117 6.96 -3.74 7.08
CA GLU A 117 6.85 -2.86 8.25
C GLU A 117 6.05 -3.47 9.41
N THR A 118 5.02 -4.28 9.11
CA THR A 118 4.19 -4.96 10.09
C THR A 118 3.55 -6.21 9.50
N THR A 119 3.17 -7.17 10.34
CA THR A 119 2.42 -8.35 9.91
C THR A 119 0.98 -7.96 9.59
N THR A 120 0.54 -8.30 8.39
CA THR A 120 -0.85 -8.07 7.93
C THR A 120 -1.45 -9.36 7.38
N GLY A 121 -2.75 -9.36 7.08
CA GLY A 121 -3.51 -10.55 6.71
C GLY A 121 -4.92 -10.49 7.29
N PRO A 122 -5.06 -10.37 8.62
CA PRO A 122 -6.32 -9.95 9.23
C PRO A 122 -6.67 -8.54 8.76
N LEU A 123 -7.81 -8.40 8.09
CA LEU A 123 -8.26 -7.14 7.50
C LEU A 123 -8.46 -6.07 8.59
N GLY A 124 -8.33 -4.79 8.21
CA GLY A 124 -8.44 -3.64 9.13
C GLY A 124 -7.21 -3.39 10.01
N GLN A 125 -6.43 -4.42 10.37
CA GLN A 125 -5.29 -4.26 11.29
C GLN A 125 -4.15 -3.42 10.68
N GLY A 126 -3.86 -3.56 9.39
CA GLY A 126 -2.75 -2.83 8.77
C GLY A 126 -2.93 -1.32 8.77
N ILE A 127 -4.13 -0.82 8.41
CA ILE A 127 -4.43 0.61 8.47
C ILE A 127 -4.38 1.12 9.91
N THR A 128 -4.86 0.34 10.87
CA THR A 128 -4.75 0.68 12.30
C THR A 128 -3.29 0.76 12.78
N ASN A 129 -2.42 -0.15 12.32
CA ASN A 129 -0.98 -0.06 12.57
C ASN A 129 -0.36 1.20 11.93
N ALA A 130 -0.75 1.55 10.71
CA ALA A 130 -0.31 2.77 10.04
C ALA A 130 -0.75 4.04 10.80
N VAL A 131 -1.95 4.07 11.39
CA VAL A 131 -2.36 5.15 12.31
C VAL A 131 -1.40 5.26 13.49
N GLY A 132 -1.03 4.15 14.10
CA GLY A 132 -0.03 4.11 15.19
C GLY A 132 1.35 4.61 14.77
N MET A 133 1.82 4.22 13.57
CA MET A 133 3.10 4.67 13.01
C MET A 133 3.10 6.20 12.77
N ALA A 134 2.03 6.74 12.19
CA ALA A 134 1.90 8.17 11.95
C ALA A 134 1.77 8.97 13.27
N MET A 135 1.07 8.43 14.27
CA MET A 135 1.03 9.02 15.61
C MET A 135 2.43 9.06 16.24
N ALA A 136 3.19 7.98 16.14
CA ALA A 136 4.55 7.91 16.68
C ALA A 136 5.48 8.93 16.01
N GLU A 137 5.43 9.06 14.68
CA GLU A 137 6.17 10.08 13.94
C GLU A 137 5.85 11.49 14.45
N LYS A 138 4.54 11.83 14.56
CA LYS A 138 4.10 13.16 15.01
C LYS A 138 4.58 13.50 16.41
N LEU A 139 4.52 12.53 17.34
CA LEU A 139 4.99 12.70 18.71
C LEU A 139 6.51 12.87 18.78
N LEU A 140 7.26 12.04 18.05
CA LEU A 140 8.72 12.11 18.02
C LEU A 140 9.22 13.40 17.35
N ALA A 141 8.57 13.84 16.27
CA ALA A 141 8.86 15.12 15.64
C ALA A 141 8.64 16.29 16.61
N ALA A 142 7.52 16.29 17.35
CA ALA A 142 7.23 17.31 18.36
C ALA A 142 8.25 17.33 19.51
N GLU A 143 8.71 16.16 19.94
CA GLU A 143 9.67 16.02 21.04
C GLU A 143 11.09 16.45 20.62
N PHE A 144 11.53 16.04 19.43
CA PHE A 144 12.95 16.09 19.06
C PHE A 144 13.33 17.12 17.99
N ASN A 145 12.41 17.54 17.11
CA ASN A 145 12.76 18.54 16.10
C ASN A 145 13.03 19.91 16.76
N ARG A 146 13.96 20.67 16.18
CA ARG A 146 14.35 22.01 16.62
C ARG A 146 14.45 22.93 15.40
N PRO A 147 14.41 24.27 15.56
CA PRO A 147 14.59 25.19 14.45
C PRO A 147 15.87 24.86 13.64
N GLY A 148 15.71 24.62 12.33
CA GLY A 148 16.78 24.22 11.42
C GLY A 148 17.22 22.75 11.50
N HIS A 149 16.58 21.92 12.33
CA HIS A 149 16.91 20.50 12.53
C HIS A 149 15.64 19.65 12.64
N GLU A 150 15.16 19.17 11.49
CA GLU A 150 14.04 18.24 11.39
C GLU A 150 14.60 16.83 11.20
N ILE A 151 14.77 16.10 12.31
CA ILE A 151 15.37 14.77 12.31
C ILE A 151 14.33 13.65 12.27
N VAL A 152 13.06 13.99 12.51
CA VAL A 152 11.90 13.14 12.31
C VAL A 152 10.94 13.88 11.38
N ASP A 153 10.88 13.45 10.12
CA ASP A 153 10.02 14.04 9.10
C ASP A 153 9.71 13.01 7.99
N HIS A 154 9.06 11.91 8.37
CA HIS A 154 8.67 10.86 7.44
C HIS A 154 7.16 10.71 7.33
N ARG A 155 6.71 10.10 6.23
CA ARG A 155 5.31 9.78 5.96
C ARG A 155 5.00 8.33 6.25
N THR A 156 3.72 8.06 6.47
CA THR A 156 3.17 6.70 6.52
C THR A 156 2.17 6.53 5.40
N TYR A 157 2.39 5.51 4.57
CA TYR A 157 1.51 5.13 3.48
C TYR A 157 0.83 3.80 3.79
N ALA A 158 -0.46 3.68 3.48
CA ALA A 158 -1.22 2.44 3.64
C ALA A 158 -2.01 2.11 2.38
N PHE A 159 -1.87 0.89 1.88
CA PHE A 159 -2.77 0.32 0.87
C PHE A 159 -3.82 -0.53 1.57
N LEU A 160 -5.07 -0.40 1.15
CA LEU A 160 -6.21 -1.12 1.73
C LEU A 160 -7.29 -1.33 0.67
N GLY A 161 -8.14 -2.34 0.87
CA GLY A 161 -9.30 -2.61 0.00
C GLY A 161 -10.59 -2.63 0.81
N ASP A 162 -11.70 -2.96 0.15
CA ASP A 162 -13.04 -2.95 0.75
C ASP A 162 -13.12 -3.72 2.07
N GLY A 163 -12.54 -4.93 2.10
CA GLY A 163 -12.53 -5.76 3.30
C GLY A 163 -11.84 -5.09 4.50
N CYS A 164 -10.84 -4.24 4.27
CA CYS A 164 -10.24 -3.46 5.36
C CYS A 164 -11.19 -2.38 5.88
N LEU A 165 -12.01 -1.78 5.00
CA LEU A 165 -12.92 -0.68 5.33
C LEU A 165 -14.27 -1.13 5.88
N MET A 166 -14.61 -2.40 5.73
CA MET A 166 -15.76 -3.03 6.39
C MET A 166 -15.46 -3.40 7.85
N GLU A 167 -14.19 -3.60 8.21
CA GLU A 167 -13.79 -3.99 9.56
C GLU A 167 -13.94 -2.83 10.54
N GLY A 168 -14.68 -3.04 11.63
CA GLY A 168 -14.98 -2.03 12.66
C GLY A 168 -13.75 -1.31 13.20
N ILE A 169 -12.65 -2.04 13.38
CA ILE A 169 -11.38 -1.48 13.88
C ILE A 169 -10.81 -0.38 12.96
N SER A 170 -11.07 -0.44 11.65
CA SER A 170 -10.64 0.60 10.72
C SER A 170 -11.43 1.89 10.93
N HIS A 171 -12.71 1.81 11.29
CA HIS A 171 -13.53 2.97 11.61
C HIS A 171 -13.03 3.67 12.87
N GLU A 172 -12.75 2.89 13.92
CA GLU A 172 -12.21 3.40 15.19
C GLU A 172 -10.88 4.13 14.97
N SER A 173 -9.94 3.48 14.28
CA SER A 173 -8.59 4.03 14.10
C SER A 173 -8.57 5.21 13.12
N CYS A 174 -9.32 5.17 12.03
CA CYS A 174 -9.39 6.29 11.08
C CYS A 174 -10.14 7.50 11.67
N ALA A 175 -11.22 7.31 12.44
CA ALA A 175 -11.87 8.41 13.15
C ALA A 175 -10.91 9.10 14.15
N LEU A 176 -10.11 8.30 14.85
CA LEU A 176 -9.10 8.80 15.76
C LEU A 176 -7.95 9.54 15.05
N ALA A 177 -7.49 9.01 13.91
CA ALA A 177 -6.47 9.64 13.08
C ALA A 177 -6.87 11.04 12.60
N GLY A 178 -8.13 11.20 12.17
CA GLY A 178 -8.68 12.50 11.78
C GLY A 178 -8.80 13.45 12.98
N THR A 179 -9.26 12.95 14.13
CA THR A 179 -9.31 13.72 15.40
C THR A 179 -7.92 14.26 15.79
N TRP A 180 -6.87 13.45 15.60
CA TRP A 180 -5.50 13.85 15.91
C TRP A 180 -4.82 14.67 14.82
N GLY A 181 -5.44 14.87 13.65
CA GLY A 181 -4.83 15.56 12.51
C GLY A 181 -3.50 14.93 12.12
N LEU A 182 -3.51 13.62 11.83
CA LEU A 182 -2.32 12.87 11.41
C LEU A 182 -1.95 13.19 9.96
N GLY A 183 -1.52 14.43 9.74
CA GLY A 183 -1.26 15.01 8.42
C GLY A 183 -0.06 14.45 7.65
N LYS A 184 0.50 13.30 8.05
CA LYS A 184 1.53 12.57 7.29
C LYS A 184 1.13 11.11 7.04
N LEU A 185 -0.11 10.74 7.38
CA LEU A 185 -0.73 9.48 7.01
C LEU A 185 -1.47 9.65 5.68
N ILE A 186 -1.16 8.78 4.71
CA ILE A 186 -1.78 8.77 3.39
C ILE A 186 -2.25 7.35 3.11
N ALA A 187 -3.54 7.18 2.84
CA ALA A 187 -4.16 5.89 2.61
C ALA A 187 -4.72 5.81 1.19
N PHE A 188 -4.50 4.67 0.54
CA PHE A 188 -5.02 4.36 -0.80
C PHE A 188 -6.02 3.23 -0.67
N TRP A 189 -7.26 3.52 -1.03
CA TRP A 189 -8.32 2.54 -1.11
C TRP A 189 -8.38 2.00 -2.55
N ASP A 190 -8.12 0.70 -2.71
CA ASP A 190 -8.39 -0.06 -3.92
C ASP A 190 -9.90 -0.30 -4.05
N ASP A 191 -10.60 0.72 -4.55
CA ASP A 191 -12.03 0.72 -4.82
C ASP A 191 -12.32 -0.03 -6.14
N ASN A 192 -12.27 -1.37 -6.06
CA ASN A 192 -12.49 -2.25 -7.21
C ASN A 192 -13.87 -2.93 -7.22
N GLY A 193 -14.66 -2.73 -6.15
CA GLY A 193 -16.03 -3.22 -6.02
C GLY A 193 -16.16 -4.74 -5.88
N ILE A 194 -15.07 -5.46 -5.55
CA ILE A 194 -15.03 -6.93 -5.47
C ILE A 194 -14.46 -7.38 -4.12
N SER A 195 -15.17 -8.31 -3.47
CA SER A 195 -14.65 -9.12 -2.38
C SER A 195 -14.63 -10.61 -2.75
N ILE A 196 -14.32 -11.48 -1.80
CA ILE A 196 -14.27 -12.94 -2.01
C ILE A 196 -15.62 -13.48 -2.50
N ASP A 197 -16.73 -12.98 -1.98
CA ASP A 197 -18.09 -13.44 -2.33
C ASP A 197 -18.68 -12.73 -3.57
N GLY A 198 -17.88 -11.89 -4.25
CA GLY A 198 -18.25 -11.21 -5.49
C GLY A 198 -18.43 -9.70 -5.31
N HIS A 199 -19.37 -9.12 -6.05
CA HIS A 199 -19.63 -7.68 -6.03
C HIS A 199 -20.14 -7.22 -4.66
N VAL A 200 -19.52 -6.16 -4.12
CA VAL A 200 -19.74 -5.72 -2.74
C VAL A 200 -21.06 -4.97 -2.53
N GLU A 201 -21.76 -4.59 -3.59
CA GLU A 201 -23.01 -3.80 -3.57
C GLU A 201 -24.13 -4.41 -2.69
N GLY A 202 -24.05 -5.71 -2.38
CA GLY A 202 -25.00 -6.38 -1.47
C GLY A 202 -24.76 -6.13 0.02
N TRP A 203 -23.56 -5.70 0.44
CA TRP A 203 -23.17 -5.60 1.85
C TRP A 203 -22.21 -4.43 2.18
N PHE A 204 -21.74 -3.67 1.19
CA PHE A 204 -20.92 -2.49 1.36
C PHE A 204 -21.38 -1.41 0.37
N THR A 205 -22.20 -0.49 0.89
CA THR A 205 -22.93 0.52 0.10
C THR A 205 -22.89 1.90 0.74
N ASP A 206 -22.08 2.07 1.78
CA ASP A 206 -21.94 3.38 2.40
C ASP A 206 -21.18 4.34 1.48
N ASP A 207 -21.41 5.64 1.69
CA ASP A 207 -20.61 6.66 1.02
C ASP A 207 -19.26 6.77 1.73
N THR A 208 -18.34 5.87 1.39
CA THR A 208 -17.02 5.77 2.00
C THR A 208 -16.23 7.10 1.91
N PRO A 209 -16.20 7.82 0.77
CA PRO A 209 -15.64 9.17 0.72
C PRO A 209 -16.23 10.12 1.78
N LYS A 210 -17.56 10.24 1.87
CA LYS A 210 -18.20 11.11 2.87
C LYS A 210 -17.96 10.63 4.31
N ARG A 211 -17.87 9.32 4.54
CA ARG A 211 -17.52 8.77 5.86
C ARG A 211 -16.13 9.23 6.29
N PHE A 212 -15.15 9.20 5.40
CA PHE A 212 -13.80 9.68 5.69
C PHE A 212 -13.75 11.21 5.86
N GLU A 213 -14.50 11.98 5.06
CA GLU A 213 -14.68 13.42 5.28
C GLU A 213 -15.27 13.70 6.67
N ALA A 214 -16.26 12.92 7.11
CA ALA A 214 -16.86 13.03 8.43
C ALA A 214 -15.90 12.68 9.57
N TYR A 215 -14.91 11.81 9.31
CA TYR A 215 -13.78 11.58 10.23
C TYR A 215 -12.78 12.75 10.27
N GLY A 216 -12.88 13.72 9.36
CA GLY A 216 -11.95 14.83 9.23
C GLY A 216 -10.77 14.55 8.30
N TRP A 217 -10.84 13.51 7.47
CA TRP A 217 -9.82 13.24 6.46
C TRP A 217 -10.00 14.14 5.24
N HIS A 218 -8.89 14.45 4.60
CA HIS A 218 -8.91 14.95 3.23
C HIS A 218 -9.11 13.78 2.27
N VAL A 219 -10.12 13.86 1.40
CA VAL A 219 -10.47 12.80 0.45
C VAL A 219 -10.30 13.30 -0.97
N VAL A 220 -9.61 12.51 -1.79
CA VAL A 220 -9.48 12.72 -3.24
C VAL A 220 -10.24 11.59 -3.93
N PRO A 221 -11.53 11.77 -4.26
CA PRO A 221 -12.34 10.72 -4.86
C PRO A 221 -12.08 10.61 -6.38
N ASN A 222 -12.49 9.49 -6.97
CA ASN A 222 -12.52 9.27 -8.42
C ASN A 222 -11.15 9.41 -9.12
N VAL A 223 -10.07 8.98 -8.45
CA VAL A 223 -8.74 8.88 -9.08
C VAL A 223 -8.69 7.60 -9.91
N ASP A 224 -8.37 7.71 -11.20
CA ASP A 224 -8.13 6.54 -12.03
C ASP A 224 -6.83 5.85 -11.59
N GLY A 225 -6.97 4.68 -10.96
CA GLY A 225 -5.86 3.87 -10.45
C GLY A 225 -4.92 3.33 -11.53
N HIS A 226 -5.28 3.45 -12.81
CA HIS A 226 -4.47 3.05 -13.95
C HIS A 226 -3.87 4.23 -14.74
N ASP A 227 -4.10 5.47 -14.30
CA ASP A 227 -3.47 6.67 -14.85
C ASP A 227 -2.36 7.18 -13.92
N PRO A 228 -1.06 6.95 -14.26
CA PRO A 228 0.06 7.43 -13.45
C PRO A 228 0.08 8.94 -13.23
N ALA A 229 -0.45 9.74 -14.17
CA ALA A 229 -0.48 11.19 -14.03
C ALA A 229 -1.54 11.62 -13.02
N ALA A 230 -2.72 11.00 -13.05
CA ALA A 230 -3.78 11.23 -12.05
C ALA A 230 -3.31 10.82 -10.65
N LEU A 231 -2.64 9.66 -10.53
CA LEU A 231 -2.06 9.19 -9.28
C LEU A 231 -1.00 10.15 -8.73
N ASN A 232 -0.06 10.59 -9.57
CA ASN A 232 0.99 11.53 -9.16
C ASN A 232 0.40 12.85 -8.66
N ALA A 233 -0.58 13.40 -9.39
CA ALA A 233 -1.26 14.63 -8.99
C ALA A 233 -2.02 14.49 -7.66
N ALA A 234 -2.68 13.34 -7.43
CA ALA A 234 -3.39 13.07 -6.19
C ALA A 234 -2.43 12.98 -4.99
N ILE A 235 -1.26 12.37 -5.17
CA ILE A 235 -0.26 12.24 -4.09
C ILE A 235 0.42 13.58 -3.82
N GLU A 236 0.83 14.33 -4.85
CA GLU A 236 1.48 15.65 -4.70
C GLU A 236 0.54 16.67 -4.06
N GLY A 237 -0.71 16.75 -4.51
CA GLY A 237 -1.71 17.67 -3.93
C GLY A 237 -1.94 17.44 -2.43
N ARG A 238 -1.64 16.23 -1.93
CA ARG A 238 -1.65 15.89 -0.51
C ARG A 238 -0.37 16.39 0.19
N GLN A 239 0.81 16.24 -0.41
CA GLN A 239 2.07 16.50 0.30
C GLN A 239 2.21 17.93 0.85
N ASP A 240 1.45 18.89 0.28
CA ASP A 240 1.37 20.29 0.72
C ASP A 240 0.36 20.55 1.87
N CYS A 241 -0.45 19.57 2.25
CA CYS A 241 -1.47 19.71 3.28
C CYS A 241 -0.90 19.36 4.67
N HIS A 242 -0.57 20.36 5.50
CA HIS A 242 -0.04 20.11 6.86
C HIS A 242 -1.09 19.70 7.90
N ARG A 243 -2.33 19.39 7.47
CA ARG A 243 -3.42 18.95 8.34
C ARG A 243 -3.69 17.46 8.18
#